data_AF-A0A810E4L4-F1
#
_entry.id   AF-A0A810E4L4-F1
#
_cell.length_a   1.000
_cell.length_b   1.000
_cell.length_c   1.000
_cell.angle_alpha   90.00
_cell.angle_beta   90.00
_cell.angle_gamma   90.00
#
_symmetry.space_group_name_H-M   'P 1'
#
loop_
_entity.id
_entity.type
_entity.pdbx_description
1 polymer ?
#
loop_
_entity_poly.entity_id
_entity_poly.type
_entity_poly.pdbx_seq_one_letter_code
_entity_poly.pdbx_strand_id
1 'polypeptide(L)'
;MYELKTKENDNSVIEFIENVDHPKKREDAYMLLDIFTETTGFPAKMWGPSIIGFGSYHYKYATGHEGDAPLVGFSPRKTKISLYLAPYDTEREALLADFGKYTAGKGCVYINKVADIKVDLKR
;
A
#
# COMPACT_ATOMS: atom_id res chain seq x y z
N MET A 1 23.53 -13.57 5.88
CA MET A 1 22.81 -13.33 4.60
C MET A 1 21.61 -12.45 4.90
N TYR A 2 21.42 -11.36 4.15
CA TYR A 2 20.21 -10.55 4.24
C TYR A 2 19.10 -11.28 3.47
N GLU A 3 17.97 -11.53 4.12
CA GLU A 3 16.78 -12.08 3.46
C GLU A 3 15.69 -11.00 3.38
N LEU A 4 15.17 -10.79 2.18
CA LEU A 4 14.06 -9.89 1.95
C LEU A 4 12.80 -10.46 2.64
N LYS A 5 12.26 -9.73 3.63
CA LYS A 5 11.07 -10.16 4.39
C LYS A 5 9.76 -9.89 3.66
N THR A 6 9.76 -8.95 2.71
CA THR A 6 8.58 -8.55 1.94
C THR A 6 8.60 -9.29 0.62
N LYS A 7 8.01 -10.49 0.61
CA LYS A 7 7.82 -11.32 -0.58
C LYS A 7 6.34 -11.63 -0.76
N GLU A 8 5.88 -11.69 -2.00
CA GLU A 8 4.54 -12.20 -2.31
C GLU A 8 4.37 -13.60 -1.70
N ASN A 9 3.17 -13.89 -1.20
CA ASN A 9 2.83 -15.18 -0.63
C ASN A 9 1.34 -15.51 -0.81
N ASP A 10 0.98 -16.75 -0.49
CA ASP A 10 -0.36 -17.30 -0.68
C ASP A 10 -1.33 -17.01 0.48
N ASN A 11 -0.98 -16.14 1.43
CA ASN A 11 -1.90 -15.76 2.50
C ASN A 11 -3.12 -15.02 1.92
N SER A 12 -4.29 -15.25 2.52
CA SER A 12 -5.53 -14.61 2.11
C SER A 12 -5.56 -13.13 2.50
N VAL A 13 -5.75 -12.25 1.51
CA VAL A 13 -5.95 -10.81 1.72
C VAL A 13 -7.19 -10.55 2.58
N ILE A 14 -8.28 -11.27 2.30
CA ILE A 14 -9.55 -11.08 3.02
C ILE A 14 -9.42 -11.54 4.47
N GLU A 15 -8.80 -12.69 4.72
CA GLU A 15 -8.55 -13.14 6.11
C GLU A 15 -7.64 -12.17 6.86
N PHE A 16 -6.63 -11.61 6.19
CA PHE A 16 -5.78 -10.59 6.80
C PHE A 16 -6.57 -9.32 7.18
N ILE A 17 -7.49 -8.86 6.32
CA ILE A 17 -8.37 -7.72 6.62
C ILE A 17 -9.31 -8.07 7.79
N GLU A 18 -9.92 -9.25 7.80
CA GLU A 18 -10.81 -9.68 8.89
C GLU A 18 -10.10 -9.78 10.24
N ASN A 19 -8.79 -10.06 10.25
CA ASN A 19 -7.98 -10.06 11.45
C ASN A 19 -7.53 -8.66 11.92
N VAL A 20 -7.96 -7.58 11.25
CA VAL A 20 -7.74 -6.21 11.74
C VAL A 20 -8.68 -5.96 12.94
N ASP A 21 -8.10 -5.77 14.12
CA ASP A 21 -8.81 -5.62 15.40
C ASP A 21 -9.86 -4.50 15.40
N HIS A 22 -9.53 -3.35 14.81
CA HIS A 22 -10.38 -2.16 14.89
C HIS A 22 -11.40 -2.13 13.75
N PRO A 23 -12.73 -2.18 14.01
CA PRO A 23 -13.76 -2.31 12.97
C PRO A 23 -13.66 -1.24 11.88
N LYS A 24 -13.51 0.04 12.26
CA LYS A 24 -13.34 1.12 11.26
C LYS A 24 -12.09 0.98 10.40
N LYS A 25 -11.00 0.39 10.91
CA LYS A 25 -9.80 0.16 10.12
C LYS A 25 -9.96 -1.00 9.16
N ARG A 26 -10.79 -1.97 9.53
CA ARG A 26 -11.20 -3.06 8.65
C ARG A 26 -12.05 -2.51 7.50
N GLU A 27 -13.02 -1.65 7.80
CA GLU A 27 -13.81 -0.92 6.80
C GLU A 27 -12.90 -0.09 5.87
N ASP A 28 -12.00 0.71 6.44
CA ASP A 28 -11.00 1.48 5.68
C ASP A 28 -10.13 0.56 4.80
N ALA A 29 -9.74 -0.63 5.29
CA ALA A 29 -8.94 -1.59 4.53
C ALA A 29 -9.72 -2.19 3.35
N TYR A 30 -11.02 -2.46 3.51
CA TYR A 30 -11.88 -2.86 2.40
C TYR A 30 -12.04 -1.73 1.37
N MET A 31 -12.26 -0.49 1.80
CA MET A 31 -12.33 0.65 0.88
C MET A 31 -11.03 0.79 0.07
N LEU A 32 -9.87 0.65 0.72
CA LEU A 32 -8.58 0.73 0.04
C LEU A 32 -8.35 -0.47 -0.88
N LEU A 33 -8.82 -1.67 -0.51
CA LEU A 33 -8.77 -2.84 -1.39
C LEU A 33 -9.51 -2.54 -2.70
N ASP A 34 -10.72 -2.00 -2.62
CA ASP A 34 -11.52 -1.64 -3.80
C ASP A 34 -10.84 -0.54 -4.63
N ILE A 35 -10.44 0.56 -3.99
CA ILE A 35 -9.79 1.70 -4.65
C ILE A 35 -8.54 1.27 -5.42
N PHE A 36 -7.65 0.49 -4.78
CA PHE A 36 -6.42 0.05 -5.42
C PHE A 36 -6.69 -0.98 -6.52
N THR A 37 -7.65 -1.89 -6.32
CA THR A 37 -8.01 -2.87 -7.37
C THR A 37 -8.55 -2.17 -8.61
N GLU A 38 -9.48 -1.22 -8.44
CA GLU A 38 -10.09 -0.46 -9.54
C GLU A 38 -9.07 0.44 -10.25
N THR A 39 -8.27 1.18 -9.48
CA THR A 39 -7.31 2.14 -10.04
C THR A 39 -6.15 1.46 -10.77
N THR A 40 -5.69 0.31 -10.26
CA THR A 40 -4.50 -0.36 -10.81
C THR A 40 -4.84 -1.44 -11.83
N GLY A 41 -6.04 -2.03 -11.77
CA GLY A 41 -6.43 -3.20 -12.56
C GLY A 41 -5.74 -4.50 -12.13
N PHE A 42 -4.92 -4.49 -11.07
CA PHE A 42 -4.23 -5.68 -10.57
C PHE A 42 -4.99 -6.35 -9.42
N PRO A 43 -4.93 -7.69 -9.31
CA PRO A 43 -5.43 -8.38 -8.14
C PRO A 43 -4.56 -8.08 -6.92
N ALA A 44 -5.19 -7.98 -5.75
CA ALA A 44 -4.49 -7.84 -4.48
C ALA A 44 -3.77 -9.13 -4.08
N LYS A 45 -2.55 -8.99 -3.58
CA LYS A 45 -1.73 -10.09 -3.04
C LYS A 45 -1.13 -9.73 -1.69
N MET A 46 -0.92 -10.72 -0.83
CA MET A 46 -0.20 -10.52 0.42
C MET A 46 1.31 -10.47 0.18
N TRP A 47 1.96 -9.48 0.78
CA TRP A 47 3.40 -9.26 0.74
C TRP A 47 3.97 -9.23 2.15
N GLY A 48 4.82 -10.21 2.45
CA GLY A 48 5.27 -10.48 3.82
C GLY A 48 4.07 -10.62 4.78
N PRO A 49 4.20 -10.17 6.04
CA PRO A 49 3.19 -10.40 7.06
C PRO A 49 2.07 -9.35 7.14
N SER A 50 2.15 -8.25 6.37
CA SER A 50 1.29 -7.09 6.67
C SER A 50 1.02 -6.11 5.52
N ILE A 51 1.47 -6.41 4.30
CA ILE A 51 1.27 -5.52 3.15
C ILE A 51 0.30 -6.20 2.19
N ILE A 52 -0.70 -5.45 1.75
CA ILE A 52 -1.53 -5.80 0.60
C ILE A 52 -0.96 -5.03 -0.59
N GLY A 53 -0.42 -5.75 -1.56
CA GLY A 53 0.26 -5.20 -2.73
C GLY A 53 -0.50 -5.49 -4.02
N PHE A 54 -0.27 -4.65 -5.03
CA PHE A 54 -0.92 -4.68 -6.33
C PHE A 54 0.13 -4.58 -7.43
N GLY A 55 0.14 -5.57 -8.33
CA GLY A 55 1.20 -5.74 -9.32
C GLY A 55 2.57 -5.97 -8.69
N SER A 56 3.61 -6.15 -9.52
CA SER A 56 4.97 -6.33 -9.04
C SER A 56 6.00 -5.85 -10.05
N TYR A 57 7.19 -5.51 -9.55
CA TYR A 57 8.35 -5.22 -10.36
C TYR A 57 9.60 -5.86 -9.75
N HIS A 58 10.53 -6.22 -10.63
CA HIS A 58 11.85 -6.71 -10.25
C HIS A 58 12.83 -5.54 -10.20
N TYR A 59 13.54 -5.37 -9.09
CA TYR A 59 14.59 -4.37 -8.94
C TYR A 59 15.96 -5.03 -8.87
N LYS A 60 16.98 -4.34 -9.38
CA LYS A 60 18.38 -4.74 -9.30
C LYS A 60 19.26 -3.53 -9.04
N TYR A 61 20.02 -3.57 -7.96
CA TYR A 61 20.99 -2.54 -7.61
C TYR A 61 22.34 -2.79 -8.29
N ALA A 62 23.13 -1.72 -8.47
CA ALA A 62 24.49 -1.81 -9.00
C ALA A 62 25.42 -2.73 -8.17
N THR A 63 25.10 -2.93 -6.89
CA THR A 63 25.80 -3.86 -5.99
C THR A 63 25.47 -5.34 -6.25
N GLY A 64 24.56 -5.64 -7.18
CA GLY A 64 24.09 -6.99 -7.50
C GLY A 64 22.92 -7.46 -6.64
N HIS A 65 22.49 -6.70 -5.63
CA HIS A 65 21.30 -7.02 -4.84
C HIS A 65 20.03 -6.80 -5.67
N GLU A 66 19.20 -7.83 -5.81
CA GLU A 66 17.94 -7.79 -6.55
C GLU A 66 16.80 -8.47 -5.78
N GLY A 67 15.58 -8.24 -6.24
CA GLY A 67 14.38 -8.85 -5.68
C GLY A 67 13.11 -8.26 -6.27
N ASP A 68 11.96 -8.69 -5.75
CA ASP A 68 10.66 -8.25 -6.20
C ASP A 68 9.99 -7.36 -5.15
N ALA A 69 9.17 -6.42 -5.62
CA ALA A 69 8.37 -5.54 -4.76
C ALA A 69 7.02 -5.25 -5.43
N PRO A 70 5.98 -4.95 -4.63
CA PRO A 70 4.70 -4.53 -5.19
C PRO A 70 4.85 -3.15 -5.85
N LEU A 71 4.13 -2.91 -6.95
CA LEU A 71 4.14 -1.58 -7.62
C LEU A 71 3.56 -0.51 -6.70
N VAL A 72 2.42 -0.83 -6.10
CA VAL A 72 1.76 -0.02 -5.07
C VAL A 72 1.13 -0.95 -4.04
N GLY A 73 0.79 -0.40 -2.87
CA GLY A 73 0.06 -1.17 -1.87
C GLY A 73 -0.25 -0.39 -0.62
N PHE A 74 -0.81 -1.07 0.38
CA PHE A 74 -1.07 -0.48 1.68
C PHE A 74 -0.91 -1.49 2.83
N SER A 75 -0.86 -0.96 4.05
CA SER A 75 -0.80 -1.75 5.28
C SER A 75 -1.67 -1.09 6.37
N PRO A 76 -2.79 -1.71 6.78
CA PRO A 76 -3.69 -1.17 7.79
C PRO A 76 -3.16 -1.42 9.22
N ARG A 77 -2.01 -0.82 9.56
CA ARG A 77 -1.36 -1.05 10.87
C ARG A 77 -2.18 -0.47 12.03
N LYS A 78 -1.87 -0.94 13.24
CA LYS A 78 -2.57 -0.58 14.49
C LYS A 78 -2.70 0.93 14.74
N THR A 79 -1.68 1.74 14.42
CA THR A 79 -1.71 3.20 14.64
C THR A 79 -2.16 3.97 13.40
N LYS A 80 -1.49 3.78 12.27
CA LYS A 80 -1.78 4.46 11.00
C LYS A 80 -1.87 3.46 9.85
N ILE A 81 -2.59 3.81 8.80
CA ILE A 81 -2.55 3.12 7.53
C ILE A 81 -1.34 3.66 6.75
N SER A 82 -0.49 2.76 6.28
CA SER A 82 0.63 3.12 5.39
C SER A 82 0.20 2.89 3.95
N LEU A 83 0.36 3.90 3.10
CA LEU A 83 0.19 3.82 1.66
C LEU A 83 1.56 3.82 1.00
N TYR A 84 1.86 2.79 0.23
CA TYR A 84 3.07 2.65 -0.57
C TYR A 84 2.72 3.09 -1.99
N LEU A 85 3.02 4.37 -2.27
CA LEU A 85 2.81 5.02 -3.56
C LEU A 85 4.16 5.18 -4.26
N ALA A 86 4.16 5.21 -5.59
CA ALA A 86 5.38 5.32 -6.40
C ALA A 86 6.33 6.42 -5.86
N PRO A 87 7.47 6.06 -5.26
CA PRO A 87 8.27 7.00 -4.47
C PRO A 87 9.10 7.97 -5.32
N TYR A 88 9.23 7.71 -6.62
CA TYR A 88 10.07 8.47 -7.55
C TYR A 88 9.27 9.26 -8.59
N ASP A 89 7.98 9.44 -8.34
CA ASP A 89 7.16 10.31 -9.18
C ASP A 89 7.52 11.78 -8.93
N THR A 90 7.99 12.48 -9.97
CA THR A 90 8.30 13.91 -9.91
C THR A 90 7.08 14.76 -9.61
N GLU A 91 5.87 14.24 -9.86
CA GLU A 91 4.61 14.90 -9.58
C GLU A 91 4.09 14.62 -8.17
N ARG A 92 4.78 13.77 -7.39
CA ARG A 92 4.33 13.36 -6.05
C ARG A 92 4.00 14.53 -5.13
N GLU A 93 4.84 15.56 -5.10
CA GLU A 93 4.60 16.72 -4.24
C GLU A 93 3.35 17.50 -4.66
N ALA A 94 3.12 17.64 -5.97
CA ALA A 94 1.93 18.30 -6.50
C ALA A 94 0.66 17.49 -6.23
N LEU A 95 0.70 16.17 -6.43
CA LEU A 95 -0.42 15.27 -6.13
C LEU A 95 -0.76 15.26 -4.63
N LEU A 96 0.27 15.33 -3.78
CA LEU A 96 0.10 15.36 -2.33
C LEU A 96 -0.34 16.73 -1.80
N ALA A 97 -0.24 17.81 -2.57
CA ALA A 97 -0.67 19.14 -2.14
C ALA A 97 -2.19 19.19 -1.85
N ASP A 98 -2.99 18.43 -2.60
CA ASP A 98 -4.44 18.41 -2.46
C ASP A 98 -5.00 17.06 -1.93
N PHE A 99 -4.12 16.18 -1.46
CA PHE A 99 -4.49 14.81 -1.05
C PHE A 99 -5.34 14.76 0.23
N GLY A 100 -5.32 15.82 1.05
CA GLY A 100 -6.01 15.89 2.33
C GLY A 100 -5.06 15.83 3.52
N LYS A 101 -5.47 15.17 4.62
CA LYS A 101 -4.69 15.06 5.85
C LYS A 101 -3.83 13.80 5.86
N TYR A 102 -2.52 13.99 5.74
CA TYR A 102 -1.55 12.89 5.77
C TYR A 102 -0.25 13.27 6.48
N THR A 103 0.63 12.28 6.68
CA THR A 103 2.04 12.48 7.00
C THR A 103 2.89 11.81 5.92
N ALA A 104 3.88 12.48 5.36
CA ALA A 104 4.77 11.88 4.36
C ALA A 104 6.02 11.26 5.02
N GLY A 105 6.37 10.04 4.60
CA GLY A 105 7.69 9.46 4.75
C GLY A 105 8.49 9.55 3.45
N LYS A 106 9.72 9.00 3.45
CA LYS A 106 10.60 8.99 2.27
C LYS A 106 10.02 8.21 1.08
N GLY A 107 9.26 7.14 1.33
CA GLY A 107 8.70 6.28 0.27
C GLY A 107 7.26 5.83 0.54
N CYS A 108 6.56 6.52 1.44
CA CYS A 108 5.20 6.18 1.82
C CYS A 108 4.46 7.41 2.33
N VAL A 109 3.14 7.27 2.39
CA VAL A 109 2.22 8.26 2.95
C VAL A 109 1.43 7.58 4.07
N TYR A 110 1.20 8.30 5.16
CA TYR A 110 0.47 7.77 6.31
C TYR A 110 -0.82 8.55 6.52
N ILE A 111 -1.91 7.81 6.71
CA ILE A 111 -3.24 8.35 7.04
C ILE A 111 -3.77 7.65 8.28
N ASN A 112 -4.71 8.26 9.02
CA ASN A 112 -5.33 7.57 10.16
C ASN A 112 -6.54 6.74 9.74
N LYS A 113 -7.28 7.24 8.75
CA LYS A 113 -8.52 6.68 8.18
C LYS A 113 -8.69 7.17 6.74
N VAL A 114 -9.48 6.49 5.92
CA VAL A 114 -9.68 6.88 4.50
C VAL A 114 -10.36 8.24 4.38
N ALA A 115 -11.26 8.58 5.30
CA ALA A 115 -11.93 9.89 5.33
C ALA A 115 -10.99 11.09 5.59
N ASP A 116 -9.71 10.86 5.94
CA ASP A 116 -8.72 11.93 6.06
C ASP A 116 -8.23 12.40 4.67
N ILE A 117 -8.43 11.62 3.60
CA ILE A 117 -7.91 11.90 2.26
C ILE A 117 -9.02 12.07 1.23
N LYS A 118 -8.67 12.75 0.12
CA LYS A 118 -9.55 12.84 -1.04
C LYS A 118 -9.45 11.56 -1.86
N VAL A 119 -10.59 10.92 -2.05
CA VAL A 119 -10.73 9.76 -2.92
C VAL A 119 -11.61 10.20 -4.08
N ASP A 120 -10.99 10.57 -5.20
CA ASP A 120 -11.70 10.83 -6.45
C ASP A 120 -11.60 9.58 -7.32
N LEU A 121 -12.58 8.69 -7.16
CA LEU A 121 -12.77 7.57 -8.08
C LEU A 121 -13.41 8.15 -9.35
N LYS A 122 -12.57 8.49 -10.34
CA LYS A 122 -13.07 8.77 -11.69
C LYS A 122 -13.68 7.47 -12.23
N ARG A 123 -15.01 7.36 -12.10
CA ARG A 123 -15.84 6.33 -12.73
C ARG A 123 -16.03 6.60 -14.21
#